data_AF-A0AAV6AEN8-F1
#
_entry.id   AF-A0AAV6AEN8-F1
#
_cell.length_a   1.000
_cell.length_b   1.000
_cell.length_c   1.000
_cell.angle_alpha   90.00
_cell.angle_beta   90.00
_cell.angle_gamma   90.00
#
_symmetry.space_group_name_H-M   'P 1'
#
loop_
_entity.id
_entity.type
_entity.pdbx_description
1 polymer ?
#
loop_
_entity_poly.entity_id
_entity_poly.type
_entity_poly.pdbx_seq_one_letter_code
_entity_poly.pdbx_strand_id
1 'polypeptide(L)'
;MTRVARLHVSLTRLHTRDGVPLDGVIREPTRRRRAALIWVHGLGSTFASGQPLIEVLSRRLNRVGVAYLKFNNRGHDIVVRGGRRLQGSAFERFTECVEDIRTTIAFARRAGYRTIILAGHSTGANKVLHYAARTRDRR
;
A
#
# COMPACT_ATOMS: atom_id res chain seq x y z
N MET A 1 30.38 12.99 -7.20
CA MET A 1 28.93 13.24 -7.35
C MET A 1 28.19 11.92 -7.50
N THR A 2 27.40 11.51 -6.51
CA THR A 2 26.65 10.25 -6.55
C THR A 2 25.51 10.38 -7.56
N ARG A 3 25.58 9.63 -8.66
CA ARG A 3 24.54 9.62 -9.70
C ARG A 3 23.21 9.23 -9.04
N VAL A 4 22.28 10.18 -8.95
CA VAL A 4 20.93 9.92 -8.42
C VAL A 4 20.26 8.98 -9.41
N ALA A 5 20.07 7.72 -9.03
CA ALA A 5 19.37 6.76 -9.86
C ALA A 5 17.96 7.31 -10.17
N ARG A 6 17.59 7.37 -11.45
CA ARG A 6 16.24 7.76 -11.87
C ARG A 6 15.24 6.78 -11.26
N LEU A 7 14.40 7.26 -10.34
CA LEU A 7 13.31 6.51 -9.74
C LEU A 7 12.09 6.67 -10.65
N HIS A 8 11.51 5.55 -11.09
CA HIS A 8 10.23 5.56 -11.78
C HIS A 8 9.12 5.59 -10.72
N VAL A 9 8.36 6.68 -10.70
CA VAL A 9 7.25 6.89 -9.77
C VAL A 9 5.96 6.97 -10.58
N SER A 10 4.95 6.22 -10.17
CA SER A 10 3.61 6.29 -10.75
C SER A 10 2.55 6.47 -9.65
N LEU A 11 1.50 7.21 -9.99
CA LEU A 11 0.28 7.29 -9.20
C LEU A 11 -0.75 6.33 -9.79
N THR A 12 -1.48 5.64 -8.94
CA THR A 12 -2.46 4.63 -9.36
C THR A 12 -3.63 4.62 -8.40
N ARG A 13 -4.84 4.49 -8.95
CA ARG A 13 -6.07 4.28 -8.18
C ARG A 13 -6.55 2.85 -8.35
N LEU A 14 -6.81 2.16 -7.24
CA LEU A 14 -7.48 0.87 -7.22
C LEU A 14 -8.90 1.02 -6.69
N HIS A 15 -9.74 0.03 -6.93
CA HIS A 15 -11.04 -0.08 -6.26
C HIS A 15 -11.13 -1.46 -5.63
N THR A 16 -11.54 -1.50 -4.36
CA THR A 16 -11.87 -2.75 -3.68
C THR A 16 -13.15 -3.34 -4.27
N ARG A 17 -13.43 -4.61 -3.96
CA ARG A 17 -14.65 -5.29 -4.43
C ARG A 17 -15.93 -4.60 -3.93
N ASP A 18 -15.87 -4.02 -2.74
CA ASP A 18 -16.94 -3.23 -2.12
C ASP A 18 -16.93 -1.74 -2.56
N GLY A 19 -16.11 -1.37 -3.55
CA GLY A 19 -16.17 -0.06 -4.21
C GLY A 19 -15.40 1.07 -3.50
N VAL A 20 -14.52 0.76 -2.55
CA VAL A 20 -13.68 1.76 -1.88
C VAL A 20 -12.48 2.12 -2.78
N PRO A 21 -12.27 3.40 -3.11
CA PRO A 21 -11.12 3.83 -3.89
C PRO A 21 -9.84 3.83 -3.03
N LEU A 22 -8.75 3.29 -3.57
CA LEU A 22 -7.43 3.27 -2.92
C LEU A 22 -6.43 3.99 -3.82
N ASP A 23 -6.21 5.27 -3.56
CA ASP A 23 -5.17 6.06 -4.23
C ASP A 23 -3.79 5.70 -3.70
N GLY A 24 -2.79 5.59 -4.56
CA GLY A 24 -1.47 5.20 -4.13
C GLY A 24 -0.34 5.62 -5.04
N VAL A 25 0.86 5.42 -4.51
CA VAL A 25 2.13 5.66 -5.18
C VAL A 25 2.90 4.35 -5.29
N ILE A 26 3.51 4.15 -6.46
CA ILE A 26 4.37 3.02 -6.77
C ILE A 26 5.74 3.59 -7.11
N ARG A 27 6.79 3.02 -6.52
CA ARG A 27 8.18 3.31 -6.86
C ARG A 27 8.84 2.04 -7.36
N GLU A 28 9.17 2.03 -8.65
CA GLU A 28 9.72 0.86 -9.33
C GLU A 28 11.26 0.88 -9.33
N PRO A 29 11.92 -0.27 -9.09
CA PRO A 29 13.35 -0.41 -9.30
C PRO A 29 13.68 -0.44 -10.78
N THR A 30 14.85 0.10 -11.16
CA THR A 30 15.36 -0.01 -12.55
C THR A 30 15.60 -1.47 -12.97
N ARG A 31 16.00 -2.34 -12.02
CA ARG A 31 16.14 -3.79 -12.24
C ARG A 31 15.20 -4.54 -11.31
N ARG A 32 14.09 -5.05 -11.86
CA ARG A 32 13.00 -5.66 -11.10
C ARG A 32 13.28 -7.14 -10.79
N ARG A 33 13.32 -7.51 -9.50
CA ARG A 33 13.42 -8.91 -9.03
C ARG A 33 12.06 -9.60 -8.84
N ARG A 34 11.00 -9.08 -9.46
CA ARG A 34 9.61 -9.54 -9.27
C ARG A 34 9.16 -9.54 -7.80
N ALA A 35 9.73 -8.67 -6.96
CA ALA A 35 9.34 -8.51 -5.56
C ALA A 35 8.77 -7.11 -5.31
N ALA A 36 7.77 -7.01 -4.44
CA ALA A 36 7.16 -5.76 -4.01
C ALA A 36 6.92 -5.77 -2.51
N LEU A 37 7.24 -4.65 -1.86
CA LEU A 37 6.78 -4.32 -0.53
C LEU A 37 5.54 -3.43 -0.65
N ILE A 38 4.44 -3.87 -0.03
CA ILE A 38 3.23 -3.09 0.15
C ILE A 38 3.26 -2.52 1.57
N TRP A 39 3.31 -1.20 1.66
CA TRP A 39 3.26 -0.47 2.92
C TRP A 39 1.82 -0.13 3.30
N VAL A 40 1.38 -0.63 4.47
CA VAL A 40 0.07 -0.38 5.04
C VAL A 40 0.21 0.70 6.13
N HIS A 41 -0.30 1.89 5.84
CA HIS A 41 -0.25 3.02 6.79
C HIS A 41 -1.24 2.83 7.97
N GLY A 42 -0.99 3.57 9.06
CA GLY A 42 -1.84 3.60 10.24
C GLY A 42 -3.10 4.46 10.10
N LEU A 43 -3.90 4.51 11.16
CA LEU A 43 -5.18 5.23 11.22
C LEU A 43 -5.01 6.71 10.84
N GLY A 44 -5.87 7.21 9.96
CA GLY A 44 -5.90 8.63 9.55
C GLY A 44 -4.74 9.08 8.65
N SER A 45 -3.74 8.24 8.42
CA SER A 45 -2.65 8.53 7.48
C SER A 45 -3.09 8.33 6.02
N THR A 46 -2.27 8.77 5.07
CA THR A 46 -2.54 8.61 3.63
C THR A 46 -1.32 8.05 2.92
N PHE A 47 -1.42 7.72 1.64
CA PHE A 47 -0.28 7.36 0.79
C PHE A 47 0.77 8.48 0.77
N ALA A 48 0.33 9.74 0.91
CA ALA A 48 1.19 10.91 0.89
C ALA A 48 1.84 11.24 2.24
N SER A 49 1.42 10.66 3.37
CA SER A 49 2.08 10.93 4.66
C SER A 49 3.47 10.28 4.77
N GLY A 50 4.37 10.88 5.55
CA GLY A 50 5.66 10.26 5.89
C GLY A 50 6.67 10.21 4.74
N GLN A 51 6.68 11.22 3.87
CA GLN A 51 7.55 11.26 2.68
C GLN A 51 9.04 11.01 2.96
N PRO A 52 9.66 11.55 4.03
CA PRO A 52 11.08 11.25 4.32
C PRO A 52 11.36 9.76 4.53
N LEU A 53 10.48 9.07 5.27
CA LEU A 53 10.59 7.62 5.49
C LEU A 53 10.35 6.84 4.19
N ILE A 54 9.31 7.21 3.43
CA ILE A 54 9.00 6.61 2.13
C ILE A 54 10.20 6.73 1.19
N GLU A 55 10.83 7.90 1.14
CA GLU A 55 11.97 8.16 0.27
C GLU A 55 13.14 7.26 0.61
N VAL A 56 13.53 7.19 1.90
CA VAL A 56 14.64 6.35 2.35
C VAL A 56 14.34 4.87 2.09
N LEU A 57 13.14 4.40 2.47
CA LEU A 57 12.76 2.99 2.30
C LEU A 57 12.69 2.61 0.83
N SER A 58 11.97 3.38 0.01
CA SER A 58 11.83 3.08 -1.42
C SER A 58 13.17 3.11 -2.16
N ARG A 59 14.07 4.04 -1.82
CA ARG A 59 15.44 4.06 -2.39
C ARG A 59 16.21 2.80 -2.02
N ARG A 60 16.17 2.38 -0.75
CA ARG A 60 16.88 1.17 -0.28
C ARG A 60 16.30 -0.10 -0.91
N LEU A 61 14.98 -0.23 -0.96
CA LEU A 61 14.29 -1.36 -1.61
C LEU A 61 14.59 -1.41 -3.11
N ASN A 62 14.52 -0.26 -3.79
CA ASN A 62 14.75 -0.23 -5.24
C ASN A 62 16.19 -0.61 -5.61
N ARG A 63 17.19 -0.28 -4.77
CA ARG A 63 18.59 -0.70 -4.96
C ARG A 63 18.76 -2.22 -4.97
N VAL A 64 17.92 -2.94 -4.22
CA VAL A 64 17.93 -4.41 -4.18
C VAL A 64 16.85 -5.05 -5.09
N GLY A 65 16.21 -4.24 -5.95
CA GLY A 65 15.26 -4.71 -6.95
C GLY A 65 13.86 -5.04 -6.42
N VAL A 66 13.51 -4.53 -5.23
CA VAL A 66 12.18 -4.63 -4.63
C VAL A 66 11.42 -3.33 -4.87
N ALA A 67 10.23 -3.41 -5.46
CA ALA A 67 9.38 -2.23 -5.62
C ALA A 67 8.71 -1.82 -4.30
N TYR A 68 8.42 -0.53 -4.16
CA TYR A 68 7.70 0.01 -3.02
C TYR A 68 6.33 0.50 -3.46
N LEU A 69 5.27 -0.06 -2.87
CA LEU A 69 3.88 0.27 -3.13
C LEU A 69 3.26 0.81 -1.84
N LYS A 70 2.60 1.96 -1.91
CA LYS A 70 1.82 2.49 -0.79
C LYS A 70 0.50 3.05 -1.32
N PHE A 71 -0.59 2.43 -0.91
CA PHE A 71 -1.94 2.87 -1.21
C PHE A 71 -2.62 3.37 0.07
N ASN A 72 -3.58 4.27 -0.09
CA ASN A 72 -4.58 4.54 0.92
C ASN A 72 -5.28 3.22 1.27
N ASN A 73 -5.56 3.00 2.55
CA ASN A 73 -6.57 2.05 3.00
C ASN A 73 -7.84 2.80 3.39
N ARG A 74 -8.97 2.11 3.59
CA ARG A 74 -10.29 2.73 3.86
C ARG A 74 -10.33 3.65 5.09
N GLY A 75 -9.36 3.51 5.99
CA GLY A 75 -9.16 4.34 7.17
C GLY A 75 -8.22 5.53 6.95
N HIS A 76 -8.02 5.96 5.70
CA HIS A 76 -7.21 7.13 5.38
C HIS A 76 -7.94 8.42 5.72
N ASP A 77 -7.20 9.46 6.13
CA ASP A 77 -7.74 10.72 6.65
C ASP A 77 -8.76 10.51 7.80
N ILE A 78 -9.31 11.60 8.34
CA ILE A 78 -10.33 11.50 9.41
C ILE A 78 -11.70 11.24 8.79
N VAL A 79 -12.15 12.15 7.93
CA VAL A 79 -13.42 12.06 7.20
C VAL A 79 -13.16 12.44 5.74
N VAL A 80 -13.56 11.59 4.82
CA VAL A 80 -13.53 11.85 3.38
C VAL A 80 -14.86 11.48 2.74
N ARG A 81 -15.16 12.07 1.58
CA ARG A 81 -16.38 11.76 0.84
C ARG A 81 -16.09 10.72 -0.24
N GLY A 82 -16.65 9.51 -0.07
CA GLY A 82 -16.65 8.44 -1.06
C GLY A 82 -17.99 8.40 -1.79
N GLY A 83 -18.13 9.18 -2.86
CA GLY A 83 -19.39 9.31 -3.59
C GLY A 83 -20.50 9.90 -2.72
N ARG A 84 -21.52 9.08 -2.39
CA ARG A 84 -22.67 9.47 -1.56
C ARG A 84 -22.51 9.15 -0.07
N ARG A 85 -21.38 8.55 0.35
CA ARG A 85 -21.14 8.15 1.75
C ARG A 85 -19.89 8.85 2.31
N LEU A 86 -19.88 9.03 3.63
CA LEU A 86 -18.66 9.39 4.36
C LEU A 86 -17.81 8.14 4.57
N GLN A 87 -16.50 8.32 4.48
CA GLN A 87 -15.45 7.30 4.63
C GLN A 87 -14.30 7.91 5.44
N GLY A 88 -13.21 7.17 5.60
CA GLY A 88 -12.04 7.56 6.38
C GLY A 88 -12.03 6.92 7.76
N SER A 89 -11.01 7.24 8.57
CA SER A 89 -10.81 6.58 9.87
C SER A 89 -11.99 6.69 10.83
N ALA A 90 -12.78 7.77 10.78
CA ALA A 90 -13.97 7.92 11.61
C ALA A 90 -15.11 6.95 11.24
N PHE A 91 -15.10 6.40 10.02
CA PHE A 91 -16.15 5.55 9.48
C PHE A 91 -15.66 4.14 9.13
N GLU A 92 -14.39 3.84 9.33
CA GLU A 92 -13.85 2.53 8.98
C GLU A 92 -14.36 1.44 9.92
N ARG A 93 -14.66 0.28 9.34
CA ARG A 93 -14.79 -0.97 10.11
C ARG A 93 -13.48 -1.73 9.97
N PHE A 94 -12.74 -1.84 11.07
CA PHE A 94 -11.39 -2.40 11.07
C PHE A 94 -11.28 -3.74 10.34
N THR A 95 -12.25 -4.64 10.51
CA THR A 95 -12.24 -5.98 9.88
C THR A 95 -12.29 -5.94 8.35
N GLU A 96 -12.79 -4.86 7.77
CA GLU A 96 -12.90 -4.73 6.32
C GLU A 96 -11.56 -4.31 5.66
N CYS A 97 -10.52 -4.00 6.46
CA CYS A 97 -9.16 -3.79 5.94
C CYS A 97 -8.64 -4.98 5.10
N VAL A 98 -9.24 -6.16 5.29
CA VAL A 98 -8.95 -7.35 4.50
C VAL A 98 -9.18 -7.11 3.01
N GLU A 99 -10.23 -6.38 2.62
CA GLU A 99 -10.49 -6.10 1.21
C GLU A 99 -9.47 -5.12 0.61
N ASP A 100 -9.00 -4.17 1.40
CA ASP A 100 -7.97 -3.21 0.97
C ASP A 100 -6.65 -3.94 0.69
N ILE A 101 -6.21 -4.78 1.63
CA ILE A 101 -4.97 -5.55 1.50
C ILE A 101 -5.10 -6.58 0.38
N ARG A 102 -6.24 -7.27 0.25
CA ARG A 102 -6.48 -8.19 -0.85
C ARG A 102 -6.39 -7.51 -2.21
N THR A 103 -6.95 -6.30 -2.33
CA THR A 103 -6.98 -5.53 -3.57
C THR A 103 -5.58 -5.10 -3.98
N THR A 104 -4.77 -4.61 -3.04
CA THR A 104 -3.39 -4.21 -3.29
C THR A 104 -2.48 -5.41 -3.62
N ILE A 105 -2.63 -6.55 -2.95
CA ILE A 105 -1.93 -7.80 -3.31
C ILE A 105 -2.32 -8.26 -4.71
N ALA A 106 -3.62 -8.29 -5.03
CA ALA A 106 -4.09 -8.72 -6.35
C ALA A 106 -3.56 -7.81 -7.47
N PHE A 107 -3.53 -6.49 -7.23
CA PHE A 107 -2.87 -5.56 -8.13
C PHE A 107 -1.39 -5.89 -8.31
N ALA A 108 -0.64 -6.08 -7.23
CA ALA A 108 0.79 -6.37 -7.30
C ALA A 108 1.06 -7.68 -8.08
N ARG A 109 0.26 -8.72 -7.86
CA ARG A 109 0.35 -9.97 -8.62
C ARG A 109 0.09 -9.76 -10.11
N ARG A 110 -0.99 -9.04 -10.49
CA ARG A 110 -1.28 -8.69 -11.89
C ARG A 110 -0.19 -7.85 -12.53
N ALA A 111 0.44 -6.96 -11.76
CA ALA A 111 1.58 -6.18 -12.22
C ALA A 111 2.85 -7.03 -12.44
N GLY A 112 2.86 -8.31 -12.06
CA GLY A 112 3.96 -9.26 -12.29
C GLY A 112 4.88 -9.51 -11.08
N TYR A 113 4.54 -9.01 -9.88
CA TYR A 113 5.30 -9.35 -8.68
C TYR A 113 4.91 -10.74 -8.19
N ARG A 114 5.91 -11.56 -7.86
CA ARG A 114 5.80 -12.93 -7.36
C ARG A 114 6.07 -13.05 -5.86
N THR A 115 6.87 -12.14 -5.31
CA THR A 115 7.12 -12.06 -3.86
C THR A 115 6.47 -10.78 -3.35
N ILE A 116 5.49 -10.94 -2.46
CA ILE A 116 4.78 -9.82 -1.85
C ILE A 116 5.15 -9.76 -0.37
N ILE A 117 5.66 -8.60 0.06
CA ILE A 117 6.00 -8.31 1.43
C ILE A 117 4.97 -7.31 1.96
N LEU A 118 4.27 -7.65 3.03
CA LEU A 118 3.40 -6.71 3.73
C LEU A 118 4.17 -6.09 4.90
N ALA A 119 4.24 -4.77 4.94
CA ALA A 119 4.80 -4.04 6.07
C ALA A 119 3.79 -3.01 6.56
N GLY A 120 3.49 -3.01 7.85
CA GLY A 120 2.52 -2.10 8.45
C GLY A 120 3.11 -1.24 9.55
N HIS A 121 2.61 0.00 9.70
CA HIS A 121 2.98 0.89 10.79
C HIS A 121 1.75 1.24 11.65
N SER A 122 1.90 1.23 12.98
CA SER A 122 0.81 1.49 13.93
C SER A 122 -0.41 0.60 13.62
N THR A 123 -1.61 1.15 13.48
CA THR A 123 -2.82 0.38 13.10
C THR A 123 -2.64 -0.40 11.79
N GLY A 124 -1.76 0.05 10.88
CA GLY A 124 -1.41 -0.68 9.68
C GLY A 124 -0.74 -2.03 9.97
N ALA A 125 0.06 -2.13 11.03
CA ALA A 125 0.63 -3.41 11.48
C ALA A 125 -0.47 -4.36 11.96
N ASN A 126 -1.44 -3.85 12.73
CA ASN A 126 -2.60 -4.63 13.16
C ASN A 126 -3.43 -5.12 11.96
N LYS A 127 -3.63 -4.27 10.94
CA LYS A 127 -4.32 -4.66 9.70
C LYS A 127 -3.59 -5.79 8.96
N VAL A 128 -2.25 -5.72 8.87
CA VAL A 128 -1.43 -6.80 8.28
C VAL A 128 -1.56 -8.11 9.05
N LEU A 129 -1.44 -8.06 10.38
CA LEU A 129 -1.59 -9.25 11.23
C LEU A 129 -3.01 -9.83 11.15
N HIS A 130 -4.03 -8.97 11.15
CA HIS A 130 -5.42 -9.37 10.99
C HIS A 130 -5.66 -10.05 9.63
N TYR A 131 -5.14 -9.48 8.54
CA TYR A 131 -5.20 -10.10 7.22
C TYR A 131 -4.58 -11.49 7.20
N ALA A 132 -3.35 -11.62 7.72
CA ALA A 132 -2.63 -12.89 7.77
C ALA A 132 -3.41 -13.95 8.57
N ALA A 133 -3.94 -13.57 9.72
CA ALA A 133 -4.72 -14.47 10.59
C ALA A 133 -6.04 -14.92 9.95
N ARG A 134 -6.71 -14.06 9.18
CA ARG A 134 -8.06 -14.34 8.63
C ARG A 134 -8.07 -15.01 7.27
N THR A 135 -7.07 -14.78 6.44
CA THR A 135 -7.13 -15.23 5.05
C THR A 135 -6.35 -16.51 4.78
N ARG A 136 -5.34 -16.84 5.61
CA ARG A 136 -4.34 -17.88 5.30
C ARG A 136 -3.91 -17.83 3.83
N ASP A 137 -3.77 -16.62 3.30
CA ASP A 137 -3.60 -16.39 1.87
C ASP A 137 -2.33 -17.06 1.37
N ARG A 138 -2.50 -18.07 0.52
CA ARG A 138 -1.39 -18.84 -0.07
C ARG A 138 -0.81 -18.18 -1.32
N ARG A 139 -1.39 -17.06 -1.79
CA ARG A 139 -1.02 -16.43 -3.07
C ARG A 139 0.34 -15.77 -3.06
#